data_AF-A0A840LGA4-F1
#
_entry.id   AF-A0A840LGA4-F1
#
_cell.length_a   1.000
_cell.length_b   1.000
_cell.length_c   1.000
_cell.angle_alpha   90.00
_cell.angle_beta   90.00
_cell.angle_gamma   90.00
#
_symmetry.space_group_name_H-M   'P 1'
#
loop_
_entity.id
_entity.type
_entity.pdbx_description
1 polymer ?
#
loop_
_entity_poly.entity_id
_entity_poly.type
_entity_poly.pdbx_seq_one_letter_code
_entity_poly.pdbx_strand_id
1 'polypeptide(L)'
;MAKTRQHYQAPLRRPQAQRGIALIEALVSMVLLAIVGLGLVYALGRSLVAQKYQKAQSLAVQTIRADLQGRGLADGCPSSGSNKLTRNAEPIVESVDLSGLSKACTIKTVTVDMAGISKTTTMAQVRYELEAQTLFGPGTLLLKN
;
A
#
# COMPACT_ATOMS: atom_id res chain seq x y z
N MET A 1 66.38 -48.98 9.65
CA MET A 1 65.38 -48.07 9.04
C MET A 1 64.49 -47.51 10.14
N ALA A 2 64.59 -46.21 10.37
CA ALA A 2 63.94 -45.49 11.46
C ALA A 2 62.52 -45.06 11.04
N LYS A 3 61.54 -45.23 11.93
CA LYS A 3 60.22 -44.58 11.81
C LYS A 3 59.88 -43.93 13.15
N THR A 4 60.29 -42.69 13.28
CA THR A 4 59.99 -41.79 14.40
C THR A 4 58.50 -41.47 14.41
N ARG A 5 57.81 -41.85 15.49
CA ARG A 5 56.41 -41.45 15.75
C ARG A 5 56.40 -40.01 16.25
N GLN A 6 55.84 -39.10 15.48
CA GLN A 6 55.56 -37.74 15.94
C GLN A 6 54.32 -37.77 16.85
N HIS A 7 54.52 -37.43 18.12
CA HIS A 7 53.45 -37.17 19.07
C HIS A 7 52.79 -35.82 18.72
N TYR A 8 51.55 -35.87 18.27
CA TYR A 8 50.71 -34.69 18.08
C TYR A 8 50.24 -34.23 19.47
N GLN A 9 50.98 -33.32 20.11
CA GLN A 9 50.54 -32.67 21.34
C GLN A 9 49.50 -31.59 20.99
N ALA A 10 48.22 -31.92 21.17
CA ALA A 10 47.16 -30.91 21.21
C ALA A 10 47.37 -30.02 22.45
N PRO A 11 47.42 -28.68 22.31
CA PRO A 11 47.56 -27.81 23.47
C PRO A 11 46.28 -27.92 24.33
N LEU A 12 46.43 -28.45 25.54
CA LEU A 12 45.40 -28.42 26.58
C LEU A 12 45.20 -26.96 27.02
N ARG A 13 44.28 -26.26 26.35
CA ARG A 13 43.79 -24.95 26.77
C ARG A 13 43.16 -25.11 28.16
N ARG A 14 43.70 -24.36 29.14
CA ARG A 14 43.22 -24.34 30.53
C ARG A 14 41.73 -23.93 30.58
N PRO A 15 40.83 -24.72 31.17
CA PRO A 15 39.37 -24.53 31.09
C PRO A 15 38.80 -23.37 31.92
N GLN A 16 39.61 -22.68 32.74
CA GLN A 16 39.11 -21.66 33.67
C GLN A 16 39.00 -20.25 33.06
N ALA A 17 39.87 -19.87 32.12
CA ALA A 17 39.79 -18.58 31.43
C ALA A 17 38.70 -18.54 30.33
N GLN A 18 38.28 -19.71 29.82
CA GLN A 18 37.26 -19.83 28.78
C GLN A 18 35.85 -19.43 29.25
N ARG A 19 35.52 -19.61 30.54
CA ARG A 19 34.19 -19.28 31.07
C ARG A 19 33.90 -17.77 31.07
N GLY A 20 34.89 -16.94 31.40
CA GLY A 20 34.74 -15.48 31.40
C GLY A 20 34.62 -14.90 29.99
N ILE A 21 35.38 -15.44 29.05
CA ILE A 21 35.35 -15.00 27.64
C ILE A 21 34.03 -15.44 26.97
N ALA A 22 33.54 -16.65 27.26
CA ALA A 22 32.27 -17.15 26.73
C ALA A 22 31.05 -16.32 27.19
N LEU A 23 31.07 -15.80 28.43
CA LEU A 23 30.00 -14.90 28.93
C LEU A 23 29.99 -13.57 28.19
N ILE A 24 31.16 -12.99 27.92
CA ILE A 24 31.28 -11.74 27.18
C ILE A 24 30.84 -11.95 25.73
N GLU A 25 31.23 -13.05 25.10
CA GLU A 25 30.81 -13.42 23.74
C GLU A 25 29.28 -13.61 23.64
N ALA A 26 28.67 -14.24 24.66
CA ALA A 26 27.22 -14.37 24.75
C ALA A 26 26.51 -13.01 24.94
N LEU A 27 27.07 -12.11 25.75
CA LEU A 27 26.54 -10.76 25.93
C LEU A 27 26.61 -9.94 24.65
N VAL A 28 27.74 -9.99 23.94
CA VAL A 28 27.92 -9.28 22.66
C VAL A 28 26.97 -9.82 21.60
N SER A 29 26.81 -11.15 21.50
CA SER A 29 25.85 -11.73 20.55
C SER A 29 24.40 -11.38 20.87
N MET A 30 24.00 -11.37 22.15
CA MET A 30 22.67 -10.92 22.57
C MET A 30 22.41 -9.44 22.23
N VAL A 31 23.40 -8.57 22.45
CA VAL A 31 23.30 -7.15 22.09
C VAL A 31 23.18 -6.97 20.57
N LEU A 32 24.00 -7.69 19.78
CA LEU A 32 23.92 -7.64 18.32
C LEU A 32 22.56 -8.14 17.82
N LEU A 33 22.05 -9.24 18.37
CA LEU A 33 20.73 -9.77 18.02
C LEU A 33 19.61 -8.78 18.35
N ALA A 34 19.72 -8.09 19.50
CA ALA A 34 18.76 -7.07 19.91
C ALA A 34 18.75 -5.87 18.95
N ILE A 35 19.93 -5.40 18.52
CA ILE A 35 20.06 -4.29 17.55
C ILE A 35 19.45 -4.69 16.20
N VAL A 36 19.75 -5.90 15.71
CA VAL A 36 19.18 -6.42 14.46
C VAL A 36 17.67 -6.58 14.57
N GLY A 37 17.16 -7.12 15.68
CA GLY A 37 15.73 -7.27 15.95
C GLY A 37 15.00 -5.93 15.99
N LEU A 38 15.58 -4.91 16.62
CA LEU A 38 15.03 -3.55 16.64
C LEU A 38 14.94 -2.97 15.22
N GLY A 39 15.98 -3.17 14.39
CA GLY A 39 15.99 -2.75 13.00
C GLY A 39 14.88 -3.42 12.16
N LEU A 40 14.67 -4.72 12.37
CA LEU A 40 13.58 -5.48 11.73
C LEU A 40 12.20 -4.96 12.14
N VAL A 41 11.96 -4.77 13.44
CA VAL A 41 10.68 -4.25 13.94
C VAL A 41 10.42 -2.85 13.39
N TYR A 42 11.44 -1.99 13.32
CA TYR A 42 11.32 -0.65 12.73
C TYR A 42 10.94 -0.70 11.25
N ALA A 43 11.63 -1.53 10.46
CA ALA A 43 11.34 -1.71 9.04
C ALA A 43 9.92 -2.27 8.81
N LEU A 44 9.53 -3.27 9.61
CA LEU A 44 8.18 -3.86 9.55
C LEU A 44 7.12 -2.82 9.91
N GLY A 45 7.32 -2.02 10.95
CA GLY A 45 6.40 -0.94 11.35
C GLY A 45 6.17 0.07 10.22
N ARG A 46 7.25 0.51 9.56
CA ARG A 46 7.15 1.39 8.38
C ARG A 46 6.40 0.72 7.22
N SER A 47 6.63 -0.57 6.99
CA SER A 47 5.99 -1.32 5.89
C SER A 47 4.49 -1.55 6.13
N LEU A 48 4.07 -1.87 7.36
CA LEU A 48 2.67 -2.05 7.75
C LEU A 48 1.86 -0.77 7.54
N VAL A 49 2.46 0.37 7.92
CA VAL A 49 1.85 1.68 7.68
C VAL A 49 1.67 1.93 6.18
N ALA A 50 2.68 1.64 5.35
CA ALA A 50 2.55 1.74 3.89
C ALA A 50 1.47 0.79 3.31
N GLN A 51 1.38 -0.45 3.82
CA GLN A 51 0.37 -1.41 3.41
C GLN A 51 -1.05 -0.95 3.74
N LYS A 52 -1.27 -0.35 4.92
CA LYS A 52 -2.58 0.20 5.32
C LYS A 52 -3.12 1.16 4.26
N TYR A 53 -2.28 2.07 3.77
CA TYR A 53 -2.69 3.06 2.76
C TYR A 53 -2.98 2.41 1.39
N GLN A 54 -2.17 1.46 0.95
CA GLN A 54 -2.42 0.75 -0.31
C GLN A 54 -3.73 -0.04 -0.29
N LYS A 55 -4.06 -0.66 0.85
CA LYS A 55 -5.32 -1.39 1.03
C LYS A 55 -6.52 -0.43 1.01
N ALA A 56 -6.42 0.71 1.68
CA ALA A 56 -7.47 1.74 1.67
C ALA A 56 -7.73 2.28 0.26
N GLN A 57 -6.68 2.58 -0.52
CA GLN A 57 -6.83 3.02 -1.91
C GLN A 57 -7.49 1.95 -2.79
N SER A 58 -7.06 0.69 -2.66
CA SER A 58 -7.63 -0.41 -3.43
C SER A 58 -9.11 -0.62 -3.12
N LEU A 59 -9.50 -0.50 -1.85
CA LEU A 59 -10.89 -0.60 -1.41
C LEU A 59 -11.71 0.57 -1.95
N ALA A 60 -11.20 1.80 -1.90
CA ALA A 60 -11.88 2.97 -2.47
C ALA A 60 -12.11 2.85 -3.99
N VAL A 61 -11.17 2.27 -4.74
CA VAL A 61 -11.38 2.03 -6.17
C VAL A 61 -12.42 0.93 -6.41
N GLN A 62 -12.45 -0.11 -5.57
CA GLN A 62 -13.46 -1.17 -5.66
C GLN A 62 -14.86 -0.66 -5.32
N THR A 63 -15.02 0.20 -4.31
CA THR A 63 -16.32 0.84 -4.00
C THR A 63 -16.82 1.69 -5.15
N ILE A 64 -15.96 2.51 -5.76
CA ILE A 64 -16.31 3.29 -6.95
C ILE A 64 -16.70 2.38 -8.11
N ARG A 65 -15.95 1.29 -8.33
CA ARG A 65 -16.28 0.33 -9.41
C ARG A 65 -17.62 -0.36 -9.17
N ALA A 66 -17.90 -0.78 -7.93
CA ALA A 66 -19.17 -1.41 -7.59
C ALA A 66 -20.35 -0.45 -7.80
N ASP A 67 -20.19 0.82 -7.40
CA ASP A 67 -21.19 1.87 -7.65
C ASP A 67 -21.41 2.11 -9.16
N LEU A 68 -20.33 2.18 -9.93
CA LEU A 68 -20.37 2.31 -11.39
C LEU A 68 -21.02 1.11 -12.08
N GLN A 69 -20.79 -0.11 -11.58
CA GLN A 69 -21.39 -1.33 -12.14
C GLN A 69 -22.88 -1.44 -11.78
N GLY A 70 -23.27 -1.04 -10.58
CA GLY A 70 -24.66 -1.13 -10.12
C GLY A 70 -25.57 -0.06 -10.73
N ARG A 71 -25.08 1.17 -10.90
CA ARG A 71 -25.91 2.33 -11.28
C ARG A 71 -25.55 2.92 -12.65
N GLY A 72 -24.38 2.58 -13.18
CA GLY A 72 -23.87 3.14 -14.43
C GLY A 72 -23.16 4.49 -14.24
N LEU A 73 -22.31 4.84 -15.20
CA LEU A 73 -21.47 6.05 -15.14
C LEU A 73 -22.29 7.35 -15.07
N ALA A 74 -23.41 7.40 -15.78
CA ALA A 74 -24.25 8.59 -15.93
C ALA A 74 -25.22 8.83 -14.76
N ASP A 75 -25.29 7.96 -13.75
CA ASP A 75 -26.23 8.12 -12.64
C ASP A 75 -25.98 9.43 -11.87
N GLY A 76 -27.00 10.28 -11.76
CA GLY A 76 -26.92 11.61 -11.15
C GLY A 76 -26.17 12.68 -11.97
N CYS A 77 -25.72 12.38 -13.19
CA CYS A 77 -25.18 13.39 -14.10
C CYS A 77 -26.32 14.17 -14.80
N PRO A 78 -26.14 15.47 -15.10
CA PRO A 78 -27.16 16.26 -15.77
C PRO A 78 -27.28 15.86 -17.24
N SER A 79 -28.42 16.12 -17.88
CA SER A 79 -28.62 15.90 -19.31
C SER A 79 -27.76 16.81 -20.19
N SER A 80 -27.29 17.94 -19.65
CA SER A 80 -26.35 18.87 -20.28
C SER A 80 -25.58 19.68 -19.24
N GLY A 81 -24.34 20.08 -19.54
CA GLY A 81 -23.52 20.91 -18.64
C GLY A 81 -22.76 20.11 -17.57
N SER A 82 -22.51 20.72 -16.42
CA SER A 82 -21.75 20.14 -15.31
C SER A 82 -22.53 20.14 -14.00
N ASN A 83 -22.45 19.05 -13.23
CA ASN A 83 -23.02 18.96 -11.89
C ASN A 83 -22.00 18.35 -10.91
N LYS A 84 -22.07 18.69 -9.63
CA LYS A 84 -21.29 18.08 -8.56
C LYS A 84 -22.25 17.44 -7.56
N LEU A 85 -22.15 16.14 -7.41
CA LEU A 85 -22.96 15.34 -6.51
C LEU A 85 -22.08 14.81 -5.39
N THR A 86 -22.39 15.17 -4.15
CA THR A 86 -21.75 14.57 -2.98
C THR A 86 -22.64 13.45 -2.47
N ARG A 87 -22.08 12.25 -2.35
CA ARG A 87 -22.76 11.11 -1.75
C ARG A 87 -21.83 10.40 -0.79
N ASN A 88 -22.42 9.63 0.11
CA ASN A 88 -21.68 8.67 0.90
C ASN A 88 -21.63 7.39 0.07
N ALA A 89 -20.43 6.84 -0.14
CA ALA A 89 -20.34 5.53 -0.78
C ALA A 89 -20.81 4.47 0.20
N GLU A 90 -21.60 3.52 -0.27
CA GLU A 90 -22.04 2.40 0.57
C GLU A 90 -20.82 1.54 0.93
N PRO A 91 -20.59 1.25 2.23
CA PRO A 91 -19.40 0.53 2.65
C PRO A 91 -19.44 -0.92 2.15
N ILE A 92 -18.45 -1.35 1.37
CA ILE A 92 -18.26 -2.78 1.03
C ILE A 92 -17.84 -3.58 2.28
N VAL A 93 -17.28 -2.91 3.29
CA VAL A 93 -16.87 -3.50 4.56
C VAL A 93 -17.33 -2.57 5.68
N GLU A 94 -17.96 -3.13 6.71
CA GLU A 94 -18.61 -2.45 7.85
C GLU A 94 -17.73 -1.44 8.61
N SER A 95 -16.41 -1.44 8.38
CA SER A 95 -15.43 -0.59 9.08
C SER A 95 -14.83 0.55 8.23
N VAL A 96 -15.30 0.77 7.00
CA VAL A 96 -14.78 1.84 6.14
C VAL A 96 -15.90 2.80 5.75
N ASP A 97 -16.09 3.84 6.58
CA ASP A 97 -16.93 4.99 6.24
C ASP A 97 -16.19 5.88 5.23
N LEU A 98 -16.51 5.73 3.94
CA LEU A 98 -16.10 6.67 2.90
C LEU A 98 -17.09 7.86 2.87
N SER A 99 -17.01 8.68 3.92
CA SER A 99 -17.74 9.94 4.03
C SER A 99 -17.11 11.00 3.11
N GLY A 100 -17.90 11.63 2.24
CA GLY A 100 -17.43 12.74 1.41
C GLY A 100 -16.98 12.38 -0.02
N LEU A 101 -17.46 11.29 -0.60
CA LEU A 101 -17.26 11.02 -2.03
C LEU A 101 -17.95 12.11 -2.86
N SER A 102 -17.15 12.93 -3.54
CA SER A 102 -17.66 13.95 -4.44
C SER A 102 -17.49 13.53 -5.90
N LYS A 103 -18.62 13.36 -6.59
CA LYS A 103 -18.71 13.01 -8.01
C LYS A 103 -19.02 14.27 -8.81
N ALA A 104 -18.07 14.78 -9.57
CA ALA A 104 -18.30 15.83 -10.56
C ALA A 104 -18.55 15.20 -11.94
N CYS A 105 -19.71 15.49 -12.53
CA CYS A 105 -20.08 15.08 -13.89
C CYS A 105 -19.97 16.26 -14.85
N THR A 106 -19.53 16.02 -16.07
CA THR A 106 -19.57 16.99 -17.18
C THR A 106 -19.91 16.26 -18.49
N ILE A 107 -20.95 16.70 -19.18
CA ILE A 107 -21.31 16.14 -20.50
C ILE A 107 -20.48 16.84 -21.58
N LYS A 108 -19.71 16.09 -22.36
CA LYS A 108 -18.93 16.60 -23.49
C LYS A 108 -19.36 15.93 -24.79
N THR A 109 -19.41 16.70 -25.88
CA THR A 109 -19.63 16.16 -27.21
C THR A 109 -18.34 15.53 -27.74
N VAL A 110 -18.42 14.27 -28.15
CA VAL A 110 -17.33 13.50 -28.75
C VAL A 110 -17.74 13.16 -30.17
N THR A 111 -16.91 13.55 -31.14
CA THR A 111 -17.07 13.17 -32.54
C THR A 111 -16.33 11.88 -32.77
N VAL A 112 -17.05 10.83 -33.16
CA VAL A 112 -16.47 9.57 -33.61
C VAL A 112 -16.41 9.61 -35.12
N ASP A 113 -15.21 9.47 -35.68
CA ASP A 113 -14.97 9.38 -37.12
C ASP A 113 -14.52 7.97 -37.47
N MET A 114 -15.26 7.33 -38.39
CA MET A 114 -14.87 6.05 -38.98
C MET A 114 -15.11 6.09 -40.48
N ALA A 115 -14.04 5.83 -41.24
CA ALA A 115 -14.07 5.70 -42.71
C ALA A 115 -14.81 6.87 -43.42
N GLY A 116 -14.61 8.11 -42.94
CA GLY A 116 -15.21 9.30 -43.53
C GLY A 116 -16.65 9.60 -43.05
N ILE A 117 -17.18 8.80 -42.13
CA ILE A 117 -18.47 9.06 -41.47
C ILE A 117 -18.19 9.57 -40.06
N SER A 118 -18.44 10.86 -39.86
CA SER A 118 -18.37 11.49 -38.54
C SER A 118 -19.76 11.59 -37.91
N LYS A 119 -19.89 11.08 -36.68
CA LYS A 119 -21.08 11.25 -35.84
C LYS A 119 -20.69 11.83 -34.49
N THR A 120 -21.41 12.87 -34.10
CA THR A 120 -21.27 13.46 -32.76
C THR A 120 -22.17 12.70 -31.79
N THR A 121 -21.61 12.36 -30.63
CA THR A 121 -22.32 11.72 -29.52
C THR A 121 -21.97 12.45 -28.23
N THR A 122 -22.87 12.47 -27.26
CA THR A 122 -22.59 13.05 -25.94
C THR A 122 -22.04 11.97 -25.01
N MET A 123 -20.93 12.25 -24.35
CA MET A 123 -20.33 11.38 -23.34
C MET A 123 -20.25 12.09 -21.99
N ALA A 124 -20.60 11.37 -20.93
CA ALA A 124 -20.46 11.86 -19.56
C ALA A 124 -19.01 11.62 -19.08
N GLN A 125 -18.27 12.71 -18.84
CA GLN A 125 -17.02 12.69 -18.10
C GLN A 125 -17.31 12.78 -16.62
N VAL A 126 -16.68 11.91 -15.82
CA VAL A 126 -16.90 11.84 -14.38
C VAL A 126 -15.58 11.92 -13.65
N ARG A 127 -15.54 12.76 -12.61
CA ARG A 127 -14.43 12.93 -11.69
C ARG A 127 -14.88 12.60 -10.28
N TYR A 128 -14.21 11.66 -9.64
CA TYR A 128 -14.41 11.30 -8.24
C TYR A 128 -13.29 11.87 -7.39
N GLU A 129 -13.67 12.45 -6.25
CA GLU A 129 -12.78 13.12 -5.32
C GLU A 129 -13.16 12.63 -3.92
N LEU A 130 -12.22 11.98 -3.21
CA LEU A 130 -12.39 11.62 -1.80
C LEU A 130 -11.27 12.23 -0.97
N GLU A 131 -11.63 12.64 0.24
CA GLU A 131 -10.66 12.97 1.27
C GLU A 131 -10.13 11.66 1.89
N ALA A 132 -8.83 11.44 1.79
CA ALA A 132 -8.17 10.25 2.29
C ALA A 132 -6.97 10.65 3.15
N GLN A 133 -6.81 9.98 4.29
CA GLN A 133 -5.54 10.07 5.00
C GLN A 133 -4.49 9.29 4.23
N THR A 134 -3.43 9.98 3.77
CA THR A 134 -2.31 9.38 3.06
C THR A 134 -1.08 9.32 3.96
N LEU A 135 -0.06 8.56 3.54
CA LEU A 135 1.24 8.48 4.22
C LEU A 135 1.92 9.85 4.43
N PHE A 136 1.52 10.87 3.66
CA PHE A 136 2.11 12.23 3.69
C PHE A 136 1.18 13.30 4.30
N GLY A 137 0.06 12.90 4.94
CA GLY A 137 -0.93 13.82 5.52
C GLY A 137 -2.30 13.75 4.84
N PRO A 138 -3.21 14.70 5.10
CA PRO A 138 -4.49 14.76 4.42
C PRO A 138 -4.26 14.94 2.92
N GLY A 139 -4.77 14.01 2.12
CA GLY A 139 -4.63 14.02 0.67
C GLY A 139 -5.97 13.70 0.01
N THR A 140 -6.08 14.00 -1.28
CA THR A 140 -7.29 13.71 -2.05
C THR A 140 -7.03 12.63 -3.09
N LEU A 141 -7.89 11.61 -3.13
CA LEU A 141 -7.88 10.60 -4.19
C LEU A 141 -8.72 11.13 -5.36
N LEU A 142 -8.06 11.26 -6.52
CA LEU A 142 -8.66 11.74 -7.76
C LEU A 142 -8.78 10.61 -8.76
N LEU A 143 -10.01 10.26 -9.14
CA LEU A 143 -10.30 9.39 -10.27
C LEU A 143 -11.00 10.18 -11.38
N LYS A 144 -10.58 9.98 -12.63
CA LYS A 144 -11.20 10.58 -13.81
C LYS A 144 -11.34 9.53 -14.91
N ASN A 145 -12.43 9.61 -15.66
CA ASN A 145 -12.63 8.95 -16.94
C ASN A 145 -12.46 9.97 -18.06
#